data_AF-A0A968K118-F1
#
_entry.id   AF-A0A968K118-F1
#
_cell.length_a   1.000
_cell.length_b   1.000
_cell.length_c   1.000
_cell.angle_alpha   90.00
_cell.angle_beta   90.00
_cell.angle_gamma   90.00
#
_symmetry.space_group_name_H-M   'P 1'
#
loop_
_entity.id
_entity.type
_entity.pdbx_description
1 polymer ?
#
loop_
_entity_poly.entity_id
_entity_poly.type
_entity_poly.pdbx_seq_one_letter_code
_entity_poly.pdbx_strand_id
1 'polypeptide(L)'
;MAPWLGRGSVTGEGSVDINLDDSGSESGVRQSSTPIALLSGGVGGARLARGLAPLLGRDLTVIVNVGDDDEVYGVHVSADLDTVLYTLAGREGPHGWGVADDTFTVVDTLASFGVETAFRLGDRDFALCLERTNAMREGESLSAITARFARTMDVSAHILP
;
A
#
# COMPACT_ATOMS: atom_id res chain seq x y z
N MET A 1 -53.73 15.74 43.09
CA MET A 1 -54.95 16.27 42.44
C MET A 1 -55.07 15.64 41.06
N ALA A 2 -56.07 14.81 40.81
CA ALA A 2 -56.54 14.49 39.45
C ALA A 2 -57.45 15.66 38.97
N PRO A 3 -58.12 15.66 37.79
CA PRO A 3 -58.03 14.86 36.53
C PRO A 3 -58.06 15.73 35.23
N TRP A 4 -58.15 15.06 34.06
CA TRP A 4 -58.83 15.45 32.79
C TRP A 4 -58.00 15.62 31.51
N LEU A 5 -58.04 14.57 30.68
CA LEU A 5 -58.11 14.65 29.23
C LEU A 5 -59.54 15.05 28.84
N GLY A 6 -59.70 16.16 28.10
CA GLY A 6 -60.92 16.49 27.37
C GLY A 6 -60.80 16.06 25.91
N ARG A 7 -61.72 15.21 25.46
CA ARG A 7 -61.94 14.90 24.04
C ARG A 7 -62.57 16.10 23.34
N GLY A 8 -62.07 16.43 22.15
CA GLY A 8 -62.75 17.28 21.19
C GLY A 8 -62.47 16.75 19.79
N SER A 9 -63.49 16.16 19.16
CA SER A 9 -63.53 15.80 17.75
C SER A 9 -64.27 16.89 16.99
N VAL A 10 -63.63 17.50 15.98
CA VAL A 10 -64.32 18.22 14.90
C VAL A 10 -63.65 17.84 13.58
N THR A 11 -64.50 17.42 12.66
CA THR A 11 -64.28 17.05 11.27
C THR A 11 -64.04 18.29 10.40
N GLY A 12 -63.12 18.20 9.44
CA GLY A 12 -62.96 19.21 8.38
C GLY A 12 -61.75 18.91 7.50
N GLU A 13 -62.00 18.69 6.22
CA GLU A 13 -61.06 18.32 5.17
C GLU A 13 -59.94 19.36 4.96
N GLY A 14 -58.76 18.86 4.63
CA GLY A 14 -57.56 19.65 4.33
C GLY A 14 -56.43 18.72 3.92
N SER A 15 -56.53 18.18 2.71
CA SER A 15 -55.45 17.48 2.02
C SER A 15 -54.24 18.41 1.85
N VAL A 16 -53.08 18.00 2.35
CA VAL A 16 -51.79 18.45 1.81
C VAL A 16 -50.87 17.24 1.78
N ASP A 17 -50.85 16.58 0.62
CA ASP A 17 -49.77 15.67 0.24
C ASP A 17 -48.51 16.51 0.04
N ILE A 18 -47.57 16.42 0.97
CA ILE A 18 -46.22 16.95 0.79
C ILE A 18 -45.41 15.92 0.01
N ASN A 19 -45.62 15.91 -1.31
CA ASN A 19 -44.65 15.38 -2.24
C ASN A 19 -43.50 16.39 -2.31
N LEU A 20 -42.41 16.11 -1.61
CA LEU A 20 -41.11 16.71 -1.92
C LEU A 20 -40.37 15.68 -2.76
N ASP A 21 -40.56 15.79 -4.06
CA ASP A 21 -39.60 15.32 -5.06
C ASP A 21 -38.26 16.02 -4.76
N ASP A 22 -37.42 15.40 -3.94
CA ASP A 22 -35.99 15.73 -3.90
C ASP A 22 -35.29 14.87 -4.95
N SER A 23 -35.58 15.17 -6.21
CA SER A 23 -34.68 14.87 -7.32
C SER A 23 -33.48 15.80 -7.25
N GLY A 24 -32.76 15.75 -6.13
CA GLY A 24 -31.42 16.28 -5.99
C GLY A 24 -30.50 15.28 -6.65
N SER A 25 -30.13 15.57 -7.89
CA SER A 25 -28.96 14.95 -8.50
C SER A 25 -27.78 15.16 -7.54
N GLU A 26 -27.38 14.11 -6.81
CA GLU A 26 -26.00 13.97 -6.37
C GLU A 26 -25.15 13.80 -7.63
N SER A 27 -25.03 14.87 -8.40
CA SER A 27 -23.87 15.11 -9.24
C SER A 27 -22.72 15.30 -8.27
N GLY A 28 -22.27 14.17 -7.71
CA GLY A 28 -21.00 14.09 -7.01
C GLY A 28 -20.00 14.70 -7.95
N VAL A 29 -19.51 15.89 -7.59
CA VAL A 29 -18.31 16.44 -8.18
C VAL A 29 -17.33 15.29 -8.09
N ARG A 30 -17.00 14.67 -9.24
CA ARG A 30 -15.82 13.82 -9.31
C ARG A 30 -14.73 14.76 -8.84
N GLN A 31 -14.24 14.58 -7.61
CA GLN A 31 -13.00 15.19 -7.25
C GLN A 31 -12.03 14.64 -8.28
N SER A 32 -11.63 15.47 -9.23
CA SER A 32 -10.50 15.17 -10.07
C SER A 32 -9.35 15.07 -9.10
N SER A 33 -9.02 13.87 -8.67
CA SER A 33 -7.90 13.62 -7.80
C SER A 33 -6.66 13.98 -8.61
N THR A 34 -6.08 15.13 -8.27
CA THR A 34 -4.78 15.53 -8.83
C THR A 34 -3.80 14.42 -8.46
N PRO A 35 -3.14 13.76 -9.45
CA PRO A 35 -2.15 12.76 -9.15
C PRO A 35 -1.04 13.35 -8.28
N ILE A 36 -0.64 12.63 -7.24
CA ILE A 36 0.40 13.04 -6.29
C ILE A 36 1.62 12.15 -6.48
N ALA A 37 2.77 12.77 -6.67
CA ALA A 37 4.06 12.09 -6.67
C ALA A 37 4.75 12.28 -5.31
N LEU A 38 5.17 11.18 -4.70
CA LEU A 38 6.00 11.14 -3.49
C LEU A 38 7.39 10.64 -3.86
N LEU A 39 8.42 11.46 -3.63
CA LEU A 39 9.80 10.97 -3.63
C LEU A 39 10.05 10.25 -2.29
N SER A 40 10.51 9.01 -2.35
CA SER A 40 10.65 8.13 -1.19
C SER A 40 12.02 7.49 -1.13
N GLY A 41 12.54 7.37 0.09
CA GLY A 41 13.73 6.58 0.41
C GLY A 41 13.66 6.14 1.87
N GLY A 42 14.19 4.95 2.15
CA GLY A 42 14.17 4.29 3.45
C GLY A 42 12.79 4.11 4.09
N VAL A 43 12.82 3.71 5.36
CA VAL A 43 11.64 3.46 6.19
C VAL A 43 10.75 4.71 6.36
N GLY A 44 11.36 5.90 6.40
CA GLY A 44 10.64 7.17 6.57
C GLY A 44 9.71 7.47 5.39
N GLY A 45 10.22 7.34 4.16
CA GLY A 45 9.42 7.54 2.94
C GLY A 45 8.31 6.51 2.82
N ALA A 46 8.60 5.24 3.13
CA ALA A 46 7.61 4.17 3.12
C ALA A 46 6.47 4.42 4.12
N ARG A 47 6.77 4.87 5.34
CA ARG A 47 5.74 5.23 6.34
C ARG A 47 4.88 6.41 5.91
N LEU A 48 5.45 7.40 5.25
CA LEU A 48 4.68 8.50 4.66
C LEU A 48 3.76 7.98 3.55
N ALA A 49 4.27 7.11 2.67
CA ALA A 49 3.47 6.47 1.62
C ALA A 49 2.28 5.70 2.22
N ARG A 50 2.48 4.95 3.30
CA ARG A 50 1.40 4.26 4.03
C ARG A 50 0.30 5.22 4.51
N GLY A 51 0.66 6.39 5.01
CA GLY A 51 -0.32 7.37 5.47
C GLY A 51 -1.14 7.97 4.32
N LEU A 52 -0.52 8.12 3.15
CA LEU A 52 -1.15 8.70 1.95
C LEU A 52 -1.98 7.68 1.15
N ALA A 53 -1.58 6.41 1.13
CA ALA A 53 -2.18 5.39 0.28
C ALA A 53 -3.70 5.21 0.49
N PRO A 54 -4.26 5.21 1.71
CA PRO A 54 -5.72 5.11 1.91
C PRO A 54 -6.50 6.33 1.40
N LEU A 55 -5.85 7.49 1.28
CA LEU A 55 -6.48 8.73 0.83
C LEU A 55 -6.47 8.88 -0.70
N LEU A 56 -5.42 8.35 -1.33
CA LEU A 56 -5.13 8.59 -2.75
C LEU A 56 -5.27 7.34 -3.62
N GLY A 57 -5.16 6.15 -3.05
CA GLY A 57 -5.27 4.89 -3.78
C GLY A 57 -4.33 4.84 -4.99
N ARG A 58 -4.92 4.84 -6.19
CA ARG A 58 -4.19 4.82 -7.48
C ARG A 58 -3.65 6.18 -7.92
N ASP A 59 -4.10 7.26 -7.30
CA ASP A 59 -3.63 8.62 -7.62
C ASP A 59 -2.30 8.95 -6.94
N LEU A 60 -1.80 8.05 -6.08
CA LEU A 60 -0.47 8.13 -5.50
C LEU A 60 0.55 7.40 -6.39
N THR A 61 1.59 8.11 -6.81
CA THR A 61 2.83 7.54 -7.34
C THR A 61 3.95 7.73 -6.34
N VAL A 62 4.58 6.65 -5.91
CA VAL A 62 5.78 6.65 -5.07
C VAL A 62 6.99 6.39 -5.98
N ILE A 63 7.85 7.40 -6.10
CA ILE A 63 9.12 7.33 -6.85
C ILE A 63 10.21 7.06 -5.82
N VAL A 64 10.83 5.90 -5.92
CA VAL A 64 11.64 5.31 -4.86
C VAL A 64 13.12 5.37 -5.22
N ASN A 65 13.95 5.77 -4.28
CA ASN A 65 15.40 5.75 -4.41
C ASN A 65 15.92 4.35 -4.82
N VAL A 66 16.79 4.32 -5.82
CA VAL A 66 17.54 3.13 -6.27
C VAL A 66 19.06 3.30 -6.09
N GLY A 67 19.49 4.36 -5.40
CA GLY A 67 20.91 4.63 -5.14
C GLY A 67 21.57 3.63 -4.19
N ASP A 68 20.75 2.90 -3.41
CA ASP A 68 21.19 1.86 -2.47
C ASP A 68 20.96 0.45 -3.02
N ASP A 69 20.62 0.32 -4.31
CA ASP A 69 20.51 -0.99 -4.97
C ASP A 69 21.89 -1.64 -5.09
N ASP A 70 21.99 -2.92 -4.76
CA ASP A 70 23.26 -3.66 -4.75
C ASP A 70 23.07 -5.15 -5.10
N GLU A 71 24.15 -5.84 -5.42
CA GLU A 71 24.18 -7.30 -5.58
C GLU A 71 24.68 -7.97 -4.29
N VAL A 72 23.79 -8.69 -3.61
CA VAL A 72 24.11 -9.39 -2.36
C VAL A 72 23.83 -10.88 -2.56
N TYR A 73 24.79 -11.74 -2.24
CA TYR A 73 24.68 -13.20 -2.42
C TYR A 73 24.29 -13.64 -3.84
N GLY A 74 24.62 -12.84 -4.86
CA GLY A 74 24.30 -13.10 -6.27
C GLY A 74 22.87 -12.74 -6.68
N VAL A 75 22.12 -12.01 -5.84
CA VAL A 75 20.79 -11.47 -6.16
C VAL A 75 20.78 -9.93 -6.06
N HIS A 76 19.97 -9.30 -6.91
CA HIS A 76 19.73 -7.85 -6.93
C HIS A 76 18.80 -7.45 -5.79
N VAL A 77 19.35 -6.71 -4.82
CA VAL A 77 18.63 -6.15 -3.68
C VAL A 77 18.29 -4.70 -3.98
N SER A 78 17.01 -4.34 -3.84
CA SER A 78 16.54 -2.96 -3.97
C SER A 78 15.89 -2.51 -2.66
N ALA A 79 16.70 -2.18 -1.66
CA ALA A 79 16.28 -2.08 -0.26
C ALA A 79 15.11 -1.11 -0.03
N ASP A 80 15.14 0.05 -0.69
CA ASP A 80 14.09 1.07 -0.56
C ASP A 80 12.80 0.69 -1.29
N LEU A 81 12.90 0.09 -2.48
CA LEU A 81 11.76 -0.45 -3.22
C LEU A 81 11.05 -1.53 -2.41
N ASP A 82 11.82 -2.46 -1.84
CA ASP A 82 11.31 -3.59 -1.07
C ASP A 82 10.67 -3.10 0.23
N THR A 83 11.31 -2.13 0.90
CA THR A 83 10.74 -1.46 2.07
C THR A 83 9.39 -0.79 1.75
N VAL A 84 9.26 -0.07 0.62
CA VAL A 84 7.99 0.54 0.19
C VAL A 84 6.94 -0.52 -0.14
N LEU A 85 7.31 -1.57 -0.89
CA LEU A 85 6.42 -2.68 -1.25
C LEU A 85 5.85 -3.35 0.00
N TYR A 86 6.71 -3.81 0.91
CA TYR A 86 6.27 -4.49 2.13
C TYR A 86 5.46 -3.56 3.03
N THR A 87 5.87 -2.30 3.16
CA THR A 87 5.15 -1.31 3.96
C THR A 87 3.74 -1.04 3.44
N LEU A 88 3.56 -0.89 2.14
CA LEU A 88 2.24 -0.65 1.54
C LEU A 88 1.37 -1.91 1.53
N ALA A 89 1.99 -3.09 1.47
CA ALA A 89 1.30 -4.38 1.58
C ALA A 89 0.95 -4.78 3.03
N GLY A 90 1.45 -4.04 4.04
CA GLY A 90 1.32 -4.41 5.45
C GLY A 90 2.09 -5.68 5.82
N ARG A 91 3.24 -5.90 5.19
CA ARG A 91 4.09 -7.10 5.31
C ARG A 91 5.50 -6.78 5.80
N GLU A 92 5.76 -5.55 6.26
CA GLU A 92 7.09 -5.17 6.71
C GLU A 92 7.48 -5.85 8.03
N GLY A 93 8.78 -6.08 8.19
CA GLY A 93 9.35 -6.58 9.43
C GLY A 93 9.21 -5.57 10.59
N PRO A 94 9.46 -6.01 11.84
CA PRO A 94 9.23 -5.21 13.05
C PRO A 94 10.07 -3.92 13.12
N HIS A 95 11.17 -3.85 12.37
CA HIS A 95 12.03 -2.67 12.30
C HIS A 95 11.60 -1.68 11.21
N GLY A 96 10.57 -2.00 10.43
CA GLY A 96 10.08 -1.20 9.30
C GLY A 96 10.76 -1.48 7.97
N TRP A 97 11.66 -2.46 7.91
CA TRP A 97 12.31 -2.99 6.71
C TRP A 97 12.36 -4.52 6.80
N GLY A 98 12.64 -5.18 5.66
CA GLY A 98 12.51 -6.64 5.52
C GLY A 98 11.05 -7.11 5.61
N VAL A 99 10.84 -8.42 5.59
CA VAL A 99 9.51 -9.04 5.58
C VAL A 99 9.11 -9.50 6.99
N ALA A 100 7.84 -9.36 7.33
CA ALA A 100 7.26 -9.91 8.55
C ALA A 100 7.40 -11.45 8.59
N ASP A 101 7.65 -11.99 9.79
CA ASP A 101 7.79 -13.42 10.06
C ASP A 101 8.83 -14.14 9.19
N ASP A 102 9.84 -13.44 8.71
CA ASP A 102 10.89 -14.02 7.88
C ASP A 102 11.86 -14.89 8.71
N THR A 103 12.51 -15.82 8.03
CA THR A 103 13.55 -16.71 8.59
C THR A 103 14.89 -16.42 7.92
N PHE A 104 15.98 -16.97 8.45
CA PHE A 104 17.33 -16.66 7.97
C PHE A 104 18.13 -17.91 7.62
N THR A 105 17.43 -18.98 7.24
CA THR A 105 18.03 -20.30 7.00
C THR A 105 19.07 -20.26 5.89
N VAL A 106 18.79 -19.53 4.81
CA VAL A 106 19.70 -19.38 3.67
C VAL A 106 21.00 -18.70 4.12
N VAL A 107 20.89 -17.53 4.75
CA VAL A 107 22.08 -16.75 5.14
C VAL A 107 22.87 -17.46 6.25
N ASP A 108 22.22 -18.13 7.20
CA ASP A 108 22.89 -18.93 8.22
C ASP A 108 23.62 -20.14 7.60
N THR A 109 23.05 -20.75 6.55
CA THR A 109 23.72 -21.82 5.79
C THR A 109 24.91 -21.28 5.00
N LEU A 110 24.80 -20.11 4.37
CA LEU A 110 25.92 -19.46 3.68
C LEU A 110 27.08 -19.17 4.64
N ALA A 111 26.79 -18.71 5.85
CA ALA A 111 27.80 -18.50 6.89
C ALA A 111 28.55 -19.80 7.22
N SER A 112 27.86 -20.96 7.23
CA SER A 112 28.49 -22.26 7.47
C SER A 112 29.50 -22.67 6.38
N PHE A 113 29.38 -22.12 5.17
CA PHE A 113 30.34 -22.28 4.08
C PHE A 113 31.47 -21.24 4.10
N GLY A 114 31.50 -20.34 5.09
CA GLY A 114 32.51 -19.29 5.21
C GLY A 114 32.24 -18.02 4.41
N VAL A 115 31.01 -17.82 3.91
CA VAL A 115 30.59 -16.58 3.25
C VAL A 115 30.42 -15.47 4.29
N GLU A 116 30.80 -14.23 3.95
CA GLU A 116 30.56 -13.07 4.83
C GLU A 116 29.09 -12.69 4.86
N THR A 117 28.47 -12.73 6.04
CA THR A 117 27.03 -12.56 6.21
C THR A 117 26.63 -11.39 7.09
N ALA A 118 27.35 -10.26 6.98
CA ALA A 118 27.01 -9.03 7.70
C ALA A 118 25.63 -8.49 7.29
N PHE A 119 25.26 -8.63 6.01
CA PHE A 119 23.93 -8.32 5.51
C PHE A 119 22.97 -9.50 5.72
N ARG A 120 22.07 -9.40 6.69
CA ARG A 120 21.12 -10.46 7.01
C ARG A 120 19.91 -10.37 6.09
N LEU A 121 19.96 -11.02 4.93
CA LEU A 121 18.83 -11.16 4.01
C LEU A 121 17.97 -12.37 4.43
N GLY A 122 16.69 -12.11 4.71
CA GLY A 122 15.74 -13.16 5.12
C GLY A 122 15.32 -14.06 3.96
N ASP A 123 14.73 -15.22 4.23
CA ASP A 123 14.43 -16.26 3.25
C ASP A 123 13.33 -15.81 2.26
N ARG A 124 12.29 -15.11 2.73
CA ARG A 124 11.24 -14.53 1.88
C ARG A 124 11.75 -13.32 1.10
N ASP A 125 12.53 -12.49 1.76
CA ASP A 125 13.16 -11.33 1.12
C ASP A 125 14.14 -11.74 0.02
N PHE A 126 14.91 -12.79 0.27
CA PHE A 126 15.78 -13.44 -0.72
C PHE A 126 14.98 -13.95 -1.91
N ALA A 127 13.82 -14.57 -1.69
CA ALA A 127 12.98 -15.05 -2.79
C ALA A 127 12.50 -13.92 -3.71
N LEU A 128 12.14 -12.76 -3.15
CA LEU A 128 11.79 -11.58 -3.93
C LEU A 128 12.97 -11.09 -4.77
N CYS A 129 14.15 -10.98 -4.15
CA CYS A 129 15.39 -10.56 -4.82
C CYS A 129 15.79 -11.56 -5.93
N LEU A 130 15.64 -12.86 -5.68
CA LEU A 130 15.93 -13.90 -6.66
C LEU A 130 15.02 -13.80 -7.88
N GLU A 131 13.71 -13.62 -7.68
CA GLU A 131 12.74 -13.44 -8.77
C GLU A 131 13.03 -12.17 -9.57
N ARG A 132 13.35 -11.05 -8.89
CA ARG A 132 13.80 -9.81 -9.56
C ARG A 132 15.02 -10.06 -10.43
N THR A 133 16.02 -10.73 -9.88
CA THR A 133 17.28 -11.01 -10.57
C THR A 133 17.03 -11.84 -11.83
N ASN A 134 16.19 -12.87 -11.74
CA ASN A 134 15.86 -13.72 -12.88
C ASN A 134 15.14 -12.92 -13.97
N ALA A 135 14.13 -12.13 -13.60
CA ALA A 135 13.40 -11.28 -14.54
C ALA A 135 14.29 -10.23 -15.22
N MET A 136 15.22 -9.61 -14.48
CA MET A 136 16.20 -8.68 -15.05
C MET A 136 17.14 -9.38 -16.04
N ARG A 137 17.56 -10.62 -15.75
CA ARG A 137 18.37 -11.43 -16.68
C ARG A 137 17.61 -11.81 -17.95
N GLU A 138 16.29 -11.92 -17.87
CA GLU A 138 15.39 -12.11 -19.02
C GLU A 138 15.08 -10.81 -19.78
N GLY A 139 15.58 -9.67 -19.30
CA GLY A 139 15.43 -8.36 -19.94
C GLY A 139 14.21 -7.55 -19.49
N GLU A 140 13.49 -8.00 -18.45
CA GLU A 140 12.42 -7.21 -17.83
C GLU A 140 13.02 -6.00 -17.09
N SER A 141 12.44 -4.81 -17.25
CA SER A 141 12.93 -3.61 -16.56
C SER A 141 12.56 -3.63 -15.07
N LEU A 142 13.38 -3.00 -14.23
CA LEU A 142 13.09 -2.87 -12.78
C LEU A 142 11.71 -2.25 -12.53
N SER A 143 11.30 -1.27 -13.35
CA SER A 143 9.97 -0.66 -13.27
C SER A 143 8.82 -1.63 -13.54
N ALA A 144 8.97 -2.54 -14.52
CA ALA A 144 7.96 -3.53 -14.84
C ALA A 144 7.86 -4.62 -13.75
N ILE A 145 9.01 -5.07 -13.25
CA ILE A 145 9.13 -6.01 -12.13
C ILE A 145 8.48 -5.43 -10.88
N THR A 146 8.85 -4.20 -10.49
CA THR A 146 8.26 -3.49 -9.33
C THR A 146 6.75 -3.36 -9.46
N ALA A 147 6.24 -2.99 -10.64
CA ALA A 147 4.81 -2.91 -10.87
C ALA A 147 4.11 -4.29 -10.75
N ARG A 148 4.76 -5.37 -11.19
CA ARG A 148 4.26 -6.75 -11.04
C ARG A 148 4.23 -7.20 -9.58
N PHE A 149 5.28 -6.91 -8.81
CA PHE A 149 5.33 -7.20 -7.38
C PHE A 149 4.26 -6.43 -6.60
N ALA A 150 4.11 -5.13 -6.86
CA ALA A 150 3.08 -4.30 -6.25
C ALA A 150 1.67 -4.89 -6.47
N ARG A 151 1.34 -5.28 -7.71
CA ARG A 151 0.05 -5.95 -8.02
C ARG A 151 -0.12 -7.27 -7.28
N THR A 152 0.93 -8.08 -7.21
CA THR A 152 0.90 -9.39 -6.53
C THR A 152 0.69 -9.25 -5.01
N MET A 153 1.12 -8.11 -4.45
CA MET A 153 0.94 -7.79 -3.04
C MET A 153 -0.30 -6.94 -2.74
N ASP A 154 -1.17 -6.71 -3.73
CA ASP A 154 -2.38 -5.89 -3.62
C ASP A 154 -2.11 -4.42 -3.22
N VAL A 155 -0.99 -3.87 -3.69
CA VAL A 155 -0.65 -2.46 -3.49
C VAL A 155 -1.31 -1.61 -4.58
N SER A 156 -2.17 -0.68 -4.17
CA SER A 156 -2.92 0.20 -5.10
C SER A 156 -2.09 1.34 -5.68
N ALA A 157 -1.11 1.85 -4.93
CA ALA A 157 -0.26 2.94 -5.36
C ALA A 157 0.66 2.51 -6.51
N HIS A 158 0.98 3.44 -7.40
CA HIS A 158 2.02 3.22 -8.39
C HIS A 158 3.39 3.34 -7.72
N ILE A 159 4.26 2.35 -7.89
CA ILE A 159 5.63 2.37 -7.36
C ILE A 159 6.60 2.36 -8.54
N LEU A 160 7.49 3.33 -8.60
CA LEU A 160 8.51 3.48 -9.63
C LEU A 160 9.90 3.54 -8.99
N PRO A 161 10.93 2.88 -9.58
CA PRO A 161 12.33 3.16 -9.28
C PRO A 161 12.75 4.57 -9.72
#